data_AF-A0A4Q6AYU5-F1
#
_entry.id   AF-A0A4Q6AYU5-F1
#
_cell.length_a   1.000
_cell.length_b   1.000
_cell.length_c   1.000
_cell.angle_alpha   90.00
_cell.angle_beta   90.00
_cell.angle_gamma   90.00
#
_symmetry.space_group_name_H-M   'P 1'
#
loop_
_entity.id
_entity.type
_entity.pdbx_description
1 polymer ?
#
loop_
_entity_poly.entity_id
_entity_poly.type
_entity_poly.pdbx_seq_one_letter_code
_entity_poly.pdbx_strand_id
1 'polypeptide(L)' 'TIDIINLQTTGESAFAPHWHTQQDNMDIIDKNTLEAVGETLLQVIYEIASPAS' A
#
# COMPACT_ATOMS: atom_id res chain seq x y z
N THR A 1 -12.54 8.37 -3.05
CA THR A 1 -11.13 8.33 -2.59
C THR A 1 -10.78 6.90 -2.28
N ILE A 2 -9.51 6.48 -2.48
CA ILE A 2 -9.01 5.14 -2.17
C ILE A 2 -7.97 5.30 -1.05
N ASP A 3 -8.16 4.59 0.06
CA ASP A 3 -7.23 4.57 1.18
C ASP A 3 -6.47 3.23 1.19
N ILE A 4 -5.14 3.29 1.31
CA ILE A 4 -4.25 2.13 1.33
C ILE A 4 -3.63 2.07 2.71
N ILE A 5 -3.80 0.94 3.40
CA ILE A 5 -3.27 0.73 4.75
C ILE A 5 -2.61 -0.64 4.84
N ASN A 6 -1.60 -0.76 5.72
CA ASN A 6 -0.96 -2.03 6.03
C ASN A 6 -2.00 -3.09 6.41
N LEU A 7 -1.92 -4.28 5.80
CA LEU A 7 -2.77 -5.41 6.11
C LEU A 7 -1.94 -6.51 6.77
N GLN A 8 -1.99 -6.56 8.10
CA GLN A 8 -1.29 -7.56 8.88
C GLN A 8 -2.26 -8.67 9.32
N THR A 9 -1.99 -9.91 8.92
CA THR A 9 -2.84 -11.08 9.26
C THR A 9 -2.47 -11.72 10.61
N THR A 10 -1.35 -11.31 11.21
CA THR A 10 -0.83 -11.85 12.47
C THR A 10 -0.04 -10.77 13.25
N GLY A 11 -0.24 -10.65 14.58
CA GLY A 11 0.52 -9.73 15.45
C GLY A 11 -0.34 -8.81 16.31
N GLU A 12 0.30 -8.09 17.24
CA GLU A 12 -0.38 -7.24 18.25
C GLU A 12 -0.73 -5.82 17.75
N SER A 13 -0.10 -5.33 16.67
CA SER A 13 -0.32 -3.99 16.10
C SER A 13 -0.83 -4.08 14.66
N ALA A 14 -1.77 -3.21 14.30
CA ALA A 14 -2.25 -3.04 12.92
C ALA A 14 -1.24 -2.29 12.03
N PHE A 15 -0.32 -1.52 12.62
CA PHE A 15 0.66 -0.69 11.92
C PHE A 15 2.07 -1.26 12.02
N ALA A 16 2.88 -1.00 10.99
CA ALA A 16 4.29 -1.35 10.96
C ALA A 16 5.07 -0.64 12.09
N PRO A 17 6.19 -1.22 12.59
CA PRO A 17 6.92 -0.69 13.75
C PRO A 17 7.41 0.76 13.61
N HIS A 18 7.60 1.25 12.38
CA HIS A 18 8.06 2.61 12.11
C HIS A 18 6.94 3.66 12.16
N TRP A 19 5.66 3.25 12.20
CA TRP A 19 4.52 4.16 12.17
C TRP A 19 4.54 5.18 13.31
N HIS A 20 4.40 6.47 12.98
CA HIS A 20 4.45 7.59 13.93
C HIS A 20 5.75 7.66 14.76
N THR A 21 6.86 7.17 14.22
CA THR A 21 8.20 7.31 14.81
C THR A 21 9.12 8.11 13.90
N GLN A 22 10.31 8.50 14.39
CA GLN A 22 11.34 9.09 13.53
C GLN A 22 11.98 8.10 12.54
N GLN A 23 11.67 6.80 12.66
CA GLN A 23 12.14 5.76 11.74
C GLN A 23 11.27 5.68 10.48
N ASP A 24 10.14 6.40 10.43
CA ASP A 24 9.37 6.63 9.20
C ASP A 24 10.10 7.63 8.32
N ASN A 25 11.08 7.13 7.56
CA ASN A 25 11.97 7.92 6.72
C ASN A 25 12.28 7.17 5.42
N MET A 26 13.09 7.77 4.55
CA MET A 26 13.37 7.21 3.22
C MET A 26 14.11 5.87 3.25
N ASP A 27 14.81 5.54 4.34
CA ASP A 27 15.59 4.31 4.43
C ASP A 27 14.70 3.06 4.56
N ILE A 28 13.45 3.21 5.03
CA ILE A 28 12.50 2.10 5.16
C ILE A 28 11.59 1.91 3.93
N ILE A 29 11.71 2.78 2.92
CA ILE A 29 10.91 2.70 1.70
C ILE A 29 11.45 1.62 0.76
N ASP A 30 10.62 0.62 0.47
CA ASP A 30 10.93 -0.43 -0.50
C ASP A 30 10.23 -0.18 -1.85
N LYS A 31 11.03 -0.11 -2.93
CA LYS A 31 10.54 0.07 -4.30
C LYS A 31 9.67 -1.08 -4.76
N ASN A 32 9.95 -2.32 -4.34
CA ASN A 32 9.14 -3.47 -4.73
C ASN A 32 7.72 -3.38 -4.14
N THR A 33 7.60 -2.80 -2.93
CA THR A 33 6.29 -2.54 -2.32
C THR A 33 5.52 -1.49 -3.11
N LEU A 34 6.18 -0.40 -3.53
CA LEU A 34 5.55 0.64 -4.37
C LEU A 34 5.11 0.10 -5.73
N GLU A 35 5.94 -0.74 -6.36
CA GLU A 35 5.63 -1.38 -7.65
C GLU A 35 4.41 -2.29 -7.53
N ALA A 36 4.39 -3.21 -6.56
CA ALA A 36 3.28 -4.14 -6.36
C ALA A 36 1.95 -3.42 -6.10
N VAL A 37 1.95 -2.37 -5.26
CA VAL A 37 0.76 -1.55 -5.01
C VAL A 37 0.33 -0.79 -6.26
N GLY A 38 1.30 -0.19 -6.97
CA GLY A 38 1.04 0.59 -8.19
C GLY A 38 0.43 -0.25 -9.30
N GLU A 39 1.00 -1.41 -9.60
CA GLU A 39 0.48 -2.35 -10.60
C GLU A 39 -0.95 -2.81 -10.26
N THR A 40 -1.19 -3.16 -9.00
CA THR A 40 -2.52 -3.58 -8.53
C THR A 40 -3.57 -2.49 -8.75
N LEU A 41 -3.26 -1.24 -8.39
CA LEU A 41 -4.20 -0.13 -8.55
C LEU A 41 -4.41 0.26 -10.01
N LEU A 42 -3.36 0.21 -10.83
CA LEU A 42 -3.50 0.41 -12.27
C LEU A 42 -4.45 -0.62 -12.86
N GLN A 43 -4.28 -1.91 -12.53
CA GLN A 43 -5.18 -2.96 -12.99
C GLN A 43 -6.62 -2.70 -12.55
N VAL A 44 -6.85 -2.40 -11.27
CA VAL A 44 -8.19 -2.11 -10.73
C VAL A 44 -8.84 -0.94 -11.48
N ILE A 45 -8.10 0.14 -11.72
CA ILE A 45 -8.64 1.33 -12.39
C ILE A 45 -8.97 1.03 -13.86
N TYR A 46 -8.07 0.35 -14.57
CA TYR A 46 -8.24 0.09 -16.00
C TYR A 46 -9.25 -1.02 -16.32
N GLU A 47 -9.38 -2.04 -15.47
CA GLU A 47 -10.20 -3.22 -15.75
C GLU A 47 -11.52 -3.27 -14.99
N ILE A 48 -11.57 -2.75 -13.77
CA ILE A 48 -12.72 -2.90 -12.87
C ILE A 48 -13.49 -1.58 -12.73
N ALA A 49 -12.78 -0.47 -12.53
CA ALA A 49 -13.40 0.84 -12.34
C ALA A 49 -13.72 1.57 -13.65
N SER A 50 -13.09 1.19 -14.76
CA SER A 50 -13.47 1.68 -16.09
C SER A 50 -14.81 1.07 -16.50
N PRO A 51 -15.86 1.89 -16.73
CA PRO A 51 -17.11 1.37 -17.26
C PRO A 51 -16.84 0.74 -18.62
N ALA A 52 -17.42 -0.44 -18.87
CA ALA A 52 -17.44 -1.05 -20.19
C ALA A 52 -17.81 0.02 -21.24
N SER A 53 -16.94 0.18 -22.24
CA SER A 53 -17.10 1.15 -23.32
C SER A 53 -18.37 0.89 -24.13
#